data_AF-A0A950EYT7-F1
#
_entry.id   AF-A0A950EYT7-F1
#
_cell.length_a   1.000
_cell.length_b   1.000
_cell.length_c   1.000
_cell.angle_alpha   90.00
_cell.angle_beta   90.00
_cell.angle_gamma   90.00
#
_symmetry.space_group_name_H-M   'P 1'
#
loop_
_entity.id
_entity.type
_entity.pdbx_description
1 polymer ?
#
loop_
_entity_poly.entity_id
_entity_poly.type
_entity_poly.pdbx_seq_one_letter_code
_entity_poly.pdbx_strand_id
1 'polypeptide(L)'
;MFRVVLAGALILGVQPLQAAATNEAWTNFLAGGPQTWATTPAPAFTPAIESRIWQVLNTDTAAQALSNPMIEYLEWRRNLDPTRFTSYHPNLSPALAQLLSSPSLPSSSASLPSNPPPPTSTPIPATPTAAQTVSPPTVPEPSSLLLTAAMTGWGIWWRHQLARQSSR
;
A
#
# COMPACT_ATOMS: atom_id res chain seq x y z
N MET A 1 1.28 -51.87 -38.81
CA MET A 1 0.23 -51.44 -37.85
C MET A 1 0.92 -51.37 -36.49
N PHE A 2 1.25 -50.22 -35.92
CA PHE A 2 0.36 -49.17 -35.41
C PHE A 2 0.98 -47.76 -35.61
N ARG A 3 0.11 -46.78 -35.89
CA ARG A 3 0.42 -45.35 -35.80
C ARG A 3 0.20 -44.89 -34.36
N VAL A 4 1.14 -44.17 -33.76
CA VAL A 4 0.86 -43.30 -32.62
C VAL A 4 1.13 -41.88 -33.07
N VAL A 5 0.07 -41.09 -33.00
CA VAL A 5 -0.05 -39.70 -33.42
C VAL A 5 0.38 -38.80 -32.25
N LEU A 6 1.11 -37.74 -32.59
CA LEU A 6 1.46 -36.57 -31.80
C LEU A 6 0.24 -35.94 -31.09
N ALA A 7 0.32 -35.64 -29.79
CA ALA A 7 -0.38 -34.50 -29.17
C ALA A 7 -0.01 -34.38 -27.67
N GLY A 8 1.02 -33.59 -27.36
CA GLY A 8 1.32 -33.14 -26.00
C GLY A 8 1.54 -31.64 -26.03
N ALA A 9 0.47 -30.88 -25.81
CA ALA A 9 0.39 -29.45 -25.99
C ALA A 9 1.24 -28.67 -24.97
N LEU A 10 1.91 -27.63 -25.48
CA LEU A 10 2.50 -26.49 -24.79
C LEU A 10 1.59 -25.91 -23.68
N ILE A 11 2.00 -25.97 -22.42
CA ILE A 11 1.56 -25.05 -21.36
C ILE A 11 2.74 -24.76 -20.42
N LEU A 12 3.76 -24.00 -20.87
CA LEU A 12 4.88 -23.56 -20.00
C LEU A 12 5.34 -22.11 -20.22
N GLY A 13 4.64 -21.30 -21.04
CA GLY A 13 5.21 -20.03 -21.53
C GLY A 13 4.85 -18.73 -20.80
N VAL A 14 3.80 -18.67 -19.97
CA VAL A 14 3.20 -17.36 -19.58
C VAL A 14 3.72 -16.80 -18.24
N GLN A 15 4.30 -17.65 -17.39
CA GLN A 15 4.70 -17.24 -16.03
C GLN A 15 5.90 -16.27 -15.92
N PRO A 16 6.97 -16.32 -16.74
CA PRO A 16 8.13 -15.45 -16.51
C PRO A 16 7.86 -13.99 -16.84
N LEU A 17 7.02 -13.71 -17.85
CA LEU A 17 6.71 -12.33 -18.26
C LEU A 17 5.91 -11.58 -17.19
N GLN A 18 4.92 -12.24 -16.57
CA GLN A 18 4.08 -11.62 -15.55
C GLN A 18 4.87 -11.29 -14.28
N ALA A 19 5.80 -12.16 -13.89
CA ALA A 19 6.68 -11.93 -12.74
C ALA A 19 7.64 -10.75 -12.98
N ALA A 20 8.22 -10.65 -14.17
CA ALA A 20 9.10 -9.54 -14.54
C ALA A 20 8.34 -8.19 -14.53
N ALA A 21 7.17 -8.13 -15.17
CA ALA A 21 6.35 -6.91 -15.19
C ALA A 21 5.89 -6.50 -13.78
N THR A 22 5.57 -7.47 -12.91
CA THR A 22 5.20 -7.19 -11.52
C THR A 22 6.38 -6.63 -10.73
N ASN A 23 7.59 -7.18 -10.92
CA ASN A 23 8.80 -6.70 -10.26
C ASN A 23 9.17 -5.28 -10.71
N GLU A 24 9.05 -4.99 -12.01
CA GLU A 24 9.29 -3.65 -12.54
C GLU A 24 8.27 -2.63 -11.99
N ALA A 25 6.98 -2.98 -11.99
CA ALA A 25 5.94 -2.14 -11.42
C ALA A 25 6.18 -1.82 -9.94
N TRP A 26 6.56 -2.82 -9.14
CA TRP A 26 6.94 -2.62 -7.74
C TRP A 26 8.19 -1.75 -7.61
N THR A 27 9.21 -1.96 -8.45
CA THR A 27 10.44 -1.16 -8.40
C THR A 27 10.15 0.32 -8.69
N ASN A 28 9.36 0.60 -9.73
CA ASN A 28 8.96 1.96 -10.10
C ASN A 28 8.07 2.60 -9.02
N PHE A 29 7.13 1.84 -8.46
CA PHE A 29 6.26 2.32 -7.38
C PHE A 29 7.05 2.67 -6.11
N LEU A 30 7.98 1.79 -5.70
CA LEU A 30 8.81 2.00 -4.52
C LEU A 30 9.77 3.18 -4.69
N ALA A 31 10.33 3.37 -5.89
CA ALA A 31 11.17 4.53 -6.21
C ALA A 31 10.43 5.88 -6.09
N GLY A 32 9.10 5.89 -6.19
CA GLY A 32 8.27 7.09 -6.09
C GLY A 32 8.07 7.63 -4.66
N GLY A 33 8.41 6.85 -3.63
CA GLY A 33 8.34 7.28 -2.22
C GLY A 33 6.93 7.63 -1.70
N PRO A 34 6.83 8.21 -0.49
CA PRO A 34 5.57 8.43 0.22
C PRO A 34 4.51 9.24 -0.54
N GLN A 35 4.93 10.22 -1.35
CA GLN A 35 4.01 11.01 -2.17
C GLN A 35 3.31 10.14 -3.21
N THR A 36 4.07 9.26 -3.88
CA THR A 36 3.53 8.31 -4.85
C THR A 36 2.69 7.25 -4.16
N TRP A 37 3.11 6.76 -3.00
CA TRP A 37 2.39 5.72 -2.24
C TRP A 37 1.02 6.19 -1.73
N ALA A 38 0.88 7.49 -1.46
CA ALA A 38 -0.37 8.08 -1.01
C ALA A 38 -1.41 8.23 -2.14
N THR A 39 -0.96 8.51 -3.37
CA THR A 39 -1.85 8.82 -4.50
C THR A 39 -2.05 7.65 -5.46
N THR A 40 -1.11 6.73 -5.51
CA THR A 40 -1.09 5.63 -6.48
C THR A 40 -1.38 4.30 -5.78
N PRO A 41 -2.33 3.51 -6.29
CA PRO A 41 -2.55 2.16 -5.78
C PRO A 41 -1.27 1.32 -5.90
N ALA A 42 -0.93 0.60 -4.84
CA ALA A 42 0.21 -0.30 -4.87
C ALA A 42 -0.01 -1.41 -5.92
N PRO A 43 1.05 -1.86 -6.62
CA PRO A 43 0.96 -2.99 -7.53
C PRO A 43 0.47 -4.25 -6.81
N ALA A 44 0.01 -5.23 -7.58
CA ALA A 44 -0.53 -6.46 -7.02
C ALA A 44 0.49 -7.16 -6.10
N PHE A 45 0.04 -7.56 -4.92
CA PHE A 45 0.83 -8.34 -3.98
C PHE A 45 0.81 -9.81 -4.41
N THR A 46 1.85 -10.23 -5.15
CA THR A 46 1.97 -11.59 -5.66
C THR A 46 2.82 -12.46 -4.74
N PRO A 47 2.73 -13.80 -4.82
CA PRO A 47 3.57 -14.69 -4.02
C PRO A 47 5.08 -14.44 -4.19
N ALA A 48 5.51 -13.95 -5.36
CA ALA A 48 6.91 -13.60 -5.61
C ALA A 48 7.36 -12.38 -4.78
N ILE A 49 6.49 -11.38 -4.64
CA ILE A 49 6.75 -10.19 -3.82
C ILE A 49 6.74 -10.56 -2.34
N GLU A 50 5.80 -11.39 -1.91
CA GLU A 50 5.77 -11.92 -0.55
C GLU A 50 7.06 -12.68 -0.21
N SER A 51 7.51 -13.57 -1.10
CA SER A 51 8.77 -14.31 -0.93
C SER A 51 9.97 -13.36 -0.81
N ARG A 52 9.99 -12.28 -1.60
CA ARG A 52 11.05 -11.27 -1.54
C ARG A 52 11.04 -10.52 -0.20
N ILE A 53 9.87 -10.16 0.32
CA ILE A 53 9.75 -9.52 1.64
C ILE A 53 10.30 -10.45 2.73
N TRP A 54 9.89 -11.71 2.72
CA TRP A 54 10.39 -12.69 3.69
C TRP A 54 11.88 -12.94 3.54
N GLN A 55 12.41 -12.94 2.32
CA GLN A 55 13.86 -13.07 2.09
C GLN A 55 14.62 -11.92 2.76
N VAL A 56 14.18 -10.67 2.56
CA VAL A 56 14.79 -9.47 3.18
C VAL A 56 14.71 -9.58 4.70
N LEU A 57 13.54 -9.90 5.25
CA LEU A 57 13.34 -10.00 6.71
C LEU A 57 14.19 -11.10 7.37
N ASN A 58 14.46 -12.20 6.66
CA ASN A 58 15.14 -13.36 7.23
C ASN A 58 16.65 -13.41 6.94
N THR A 59 17.11 -12.75 5.88
CA THR A 59 18.50 -12.88 5.39
C THR A 59 19.31 -11.63 5.64
N ASP A 60 18.69 -10.46 5.53
CA ASP A 60 19.41 -9.19 5.65
C ASP A 60 19.61 -8.81 7.12
N THR A 61 20.70 -8.12 7.41
CA THR A 61 20.87 -7.48 8.72
C THR A 61 19.81 -6.40 8.91
N ALA A 62 19.51 -6.03 10.17
CA ALA A 62 18.48 -5.01 10.44
C ALA A 62 18.73 -3.69 9.68
N ALA A 63 19.99 -3.23 9.62
CA ALA A 63 20.36 -2.01 8.89
C ALA A 63 20.13 -2.13 7.36
N GLN A 64 20.40 -3.31 6.78
CA GLN A 64 20.19 -3.56 5.36
C GLN A 64 18.70 -3.66 5.03
N ALA A 65 17.93 -4.39 5.84
CA ALA A 65 16.50 -4.53 5.65
C ALA A 65 15.79 -3.17 5.72
N LEU A 66 16.21 -2.27 6.61
CA LEU A 66 15.62 -0.93 6.74
C LEU A 66 16.03 0.03 5.63
N SER A 67 17.15 -0.25 4.94
CA SER A 67 17.52 0.47 3.72
C SER A 67 16.75 -0.04 2.50
N ASN A 68 15.94 -1.09 2.64
CA ASN A 68 15.15 -1.65 1.55
C ASN A 68 13.83 -0.85 1.40
N PRO A 69 13.56 -0.26 0.22
CA PRO A 69 12.37 0.57 0.04
C PRO A 69 11.06 -0.23 0.17
N MET A 70 11.10 -1.56 -0.01
CA MET A 70 9.93 -2.41 0.27
C MET A 70 9.58 -2.43 1.76
N ILE A 71 10.58 -2.47 2.64
CA ILE A 71 10.39 -2.44 4.08
C ILE A 71 9.94 -1.04 4.52
N GLU A 72 10.53 0.01 3.95
CA GLU A 72 10.11 1.40 4.17
C GLU A 72 8.63 1.62 3.79
N TYR A 73 8.20 1.08 2.64
CA TYR A 73 6.80 1.12 2.23
C TYR A 73 5.88 0.38 3.20
N LEU A 74 6.27 -0.81 3.66
CA LEU A 74 5.48 -1.59 4.63
C LEU A 74 5.38 -0.88 5.99
N GLU A 75 6.45 -0.24 6.43
CA GLU A 75 6.46 0.61 7.61
C GLU A 75 5.52 1.81 7.43
N TRP A 76 5.62 2.52 6.30
CA TRP A 76 4.73 3.62 5.98
C TRP A 76 3.25 3.19 6.03
N ARG A 77 2.92 2.04 5.42
CA ARG A 77 1.57 1.46 5.46
C ARG A 77 1.11 1.16 6.88
N ARG A 78 1.99 0.60 7.71
CA ARG A 78 1.69 0.29 9.11
C ARG A 78 1.47 1.55 9.95
N ASN A 79 2.23 2.62 9.68
CA ASN A 79 2.10 3.89 10.41
C ASN A 79 0.78 4.63 10.10
N LEU A 80 0.16 4.38 8.93
CA LEU A 80 -1.15 4.95 8.60
C LEU A 80 -2.30 4.32 9.40
N ASP A 81 -2.31 2.99 9.54
CA ASP A 81 -3.34 2.26 10.27
C ASP A 81 -2.77 0.92 10.80
N PRO A 82 -2.20 0.91 12.02
CA PRO A 82 -1.50 -0.26 12.55
C PRO A 82 -2.46 -1.42 12.85
N THR A 83 -3.69 -1.12 13.26
CA THR A 83 -4.72 -2.13 13.53
C THR A 83 -5.10 -2.85 12.25
N ARG A 84 -5.45 -2.10 11.21
CA ARG A 84 -5.81 -2.67 9.91
C ARG A 84 -4.64 -3.41 9.27
N PHE A 85 -3.43 -2.86 9.36
CA PHE A 85 -2.23 -3.54 8.88
C PHE A 85 -2.05 -4.90 9.55
N THR A 86 -2.15 -4.96 10.88
CA THR A 86 -2.01 -6.22 11.63
C THR A 86 -3.13 -7.21 11.29
N SER A 87 -4.36 -6.75 11.10
CA SER A 87 -5.48 -7.61 10.70
C SER A 87 -5.29 -8.26 9.33
N TYR A 88 -4.79 -7.51 8.33
CA TYR A 88 -4.55 -8.06 6.99
C TYR A 88 -3.21 -8.79 6.87
N HIS A 89 -2.28 -8.53 7.79
CA HIS A 89 -0.92 -9.06 7.74
C HIS A 89 -0.49 -9.64 9.10
N PRO A 90 -1.11 -10.75 9.55
CA PRO A 90 -0.89 -11.30 10.90
C PRO A 90 0.55 -11.77 11.13
N ASN A 91 1.24 -12.24 10.09
CA ASN A 91 2.62 -12.74 10.20
C ASN A 91 3.66 -11.64 9.95
N LEU A 92 3.39 -10.73 9.02
CA LEU A 92 4.33 -9.69 8.61
C LEU A 92 4.40 -8.56 9.66
N SER A 93 3.28 -8.20 10.29
CA SER A 93 3.23 -7.17 11.34
C SER A 93 4.21 -7.43 12.51
N PRO A 94 4.21 -8.61 13.17
CA PRO A 94 5.17 -8.88 14.24
C PRO A 94 6.61 -8.96 13.74
N ALA A 95 6.87 -9.51 12.55
CA ALA A 95 8.22 -9.56 11.98
C ALA A 95 8.79 -8.15 11.74
N LEU A 96 7.97 -7.24 11.21
CA LEU A 96 8.35 -5.84 10.99
C LEU A 96 8.54 -5.09 12.31
N ALA A 97 7.75 -5.39 13.33
CA ALA A 97 7.92 -4.83 14.68
C ALA A 97 9.24 -5.28 15.33
N GLN A 98 9.60 -6.55 15.19
CA GLN A 98 10.87 -7.10 15.67
C GLN A 98 12.06 -6.44 14.96
N LEU A 99 11.98 -6.27 13.64
CA LEU A 99 13.00 -5.57 12.85
C LEU A 99 13.24 -4.15 13.39
N LEU A 100 12.16 -3.39 13.59
CA LEU A 100 12.21 -1.99 14.04
C LEU A 100 12.56 -1.83 15.53
N SER A 101 12.43 -2.88 16.33
CA SER A 101 12.83 -2.90 17.75
C SER A 101 14.29 -3.30 17.94
N SER A 102 15.01 -3.63 16.86
CA SER A 102 16.40 -4.08 16.97
C SER A 102 17.31 -2.94 17.45
N PRO A 103 18.20 -3.18 18.44
CA PRO A 103 18.99 -2.14 19.12
C PRO A 103 20.03 -1.45 18.23
N SER A 104 20.18 -1.87 16.98
CA SER A 104 21.11 -1.31 15.99
C SER A 104 20.60 -0.01 15.32
N LEU A 105 19.42 0.48 15.70
CA LEU A 105 18.77 1.64 15.09
C LEU A 105 19.03 2.94 15.86
N PRO A 106 19.42 4.05 15.22
CA PRO A 106 19.18 5.36 15.79
C PRO A 106 17.66 5.57 15.87
N SER A 107 17.15 5.80 17.08
CA SER A 107 15.73 6.04 17.33
C SER A 107 15.24 7.27 16.56
N SER A 108 14.70 7.06 15.36
CA SER A 108 13.95 8.10 14.65
C SER A 108 12.52 8.05 15.15
N SER A 109 12.27 8.67 16.30
CA SER A 109 10.93 8.93 16.79
C SER A 109 10.25 9.92 15.84
N ALA A 110 9.53 9.41 14.84
CA ALA A 110 8.56 10.19 14.10
C ALA A 110 7.53 10.73 15.10
N SER A 111 7.66 12.01 15.42
CA SER A 111 6.77 12.72 16.32
C SER A 111 5.39 12.78 15.69
N LEU A 112 4.39 12.16 16.32
CA LEU A 112 2.98 12.44 16.07
C LEU A 112 2.76 13.96 16.18
N PRO A 113 2.16 14.66 15.21
CA PRO A 113 1.58 15.96 15.51
C PRO A 113 0.43 15.73 16.50
N SER A 114 0.61 16.25 17.71
CA SER A 114 -0.37 16.21 18.79
C SER A 114 -1.66 16.88 18.34
N ASN A 115 -2.76 16.14 18.46
CA ASN A 115 -4.13 16.62 18.32
C ASN A 115 -4.39 17.82 19.26
N PRO A 116 -4.82 19.00 18.78
CA PRO A 116 -5.21 20.08 19.68
C PRO A 116 -6.57 19.78 20.35
N PRO A 117 -6.78 20.22 21.61
CA PRO A 117 -8.03 20.01 22.33
C PRO A 117 -9.20 20.80 21.72
N PRO A 118 -10.46 20.38 21.93
CA PRO A 118 -11.63 21.04 21.35
C PRO A 118 -11.81 22.46 21.92
N PRO A 119 -12.19 23.47 21.11
CA PRO A 119 -12.39 24.82 21.62
C PRO A 119 -13.70 24.93 22.41
N THR A 120 -13.56 25.40 23.64
CA THR A 120 -14.62 25.93 24.51
C THR A 120 -15.28 27.14 23.84
N SER A 121 -16.62 27.12 23.76
CA SER A 121 -17.47 28.21 23.29
C SER A 121 -17.26 29.48 24.13
N THR A 122 -17.02 30.64 23.52
CA THR A 122 -17.10 31.95 24.21
C THR A 122 -17.60 33.03 23.24
N PRO A 123 -18.56 33.90 23.63
CA PRO A 123 -19.14 34.88 22.72
C PRO A 123 -18.29 36.16 22.57
N ILE A 124 -18.32 36.70 21.36
CA ILE A 124 -17.78 37.98 20.82
C ILE A 124 -18.49 39.16 21.54
N PRO A 125 -17.94 40.40 21.79
CA PRO A 125 -17.45 41.33 20.75
C PRO A 125 -16.42 42.46 21.08
N ALA A 126 -15.68 42.93 20.04
CA ALA A 126 -15.53 44.35 19.62
C ALA A 126 -14.30 44.64 18.69
N THR A 127 -14.57 44.99 17.42
CA THR A 127 -14.04 46.10 16.57
C THR A 127 -12.51 46.34 16.35
N PRO A 128 -12.05 47.15 15.36
CA PRO A 128 -11.27 46.65 14.22
C PRO A 128 -9.86 47.28 14.09
N THR A 129 -8.86 46.55 13.62
CA THR A 129 -7.63 47.18 13.05
C THR A 129 -7.01 46.25 12.01
N ALA A 130 -6.72 46.82 10.84
CA ALA A 130 -6.23 46.17 9.65
C ALA A 130 -4.83 45.55 9.82
N ALA A 131 -4.66 44.31 9.39
CA ALA A 131 -3.39 43.77 8.91
C ALA A 131 -3.63 42.49 8.06
N GLN A 132 -3.46 42.66 6.75
CA GLN A 132 -3.07 41.66 5.73
C GLN A 132 -3.79 40.30 5.72
N THR A 133 -4.82 40.19 4.87
CA THR A 133 -5.41 38.92 4.43
C THR A 133 -4.48 38.22 3.44
N VAL A 134 -3.78 37.18 3.89
CA VAL A 134 -3.24 36.15 3.00
C VAL A 134 -4.34 35.10 2.83
N SER A 135 -4.90 34.99 1.62
CA SER A 135 -5.93 34.00 1.30
C SER A 135 -5.39 32.57 1.50
N PRO A 136 -6.10 31.67 2.22
CA PRO A 136 -5.75 30.26 2.23
C PRO A 136 -6.02 29.63 0.86
N PRO A 137 -5.19 28.68 0.38
CA PRO A 137 -5.45 27.98 -0.88
C PRO A 137 -6.75 27.17 -0.76
N THR A 138 -7.70 27.42 -1.65
CA THR A 138 -8.92 26.61 -1.79
C THR A 138 -8.51 25.22 -2.29
N VAL A 139 -8.55 24.23 -1.40
CA VAL A 139 -8.34 22.82 -1.74
C VAL A 139 -9.65 22.28 -2.33
N PRO A 140 -9.67 21.76 -3.57
CA PRO A 140 -10.85 21.12 -4.13
C PRO A 140 -11.13 19.80 -3.39
N GLU A 141 -12.30 19.67 -2.77
CA GLU A 141 -12.74 18.39 -2.20
C GLU A 141 -12.97 17.38 -3.33
N PRO A 142 -12.47 16.14 -3.22
CA PRO A 142 -12.73 15.11 -4.20
C PRO A 142 -14.21 14.69 -4.15
N SER A 143 -14.91 14.90 -5.26
CA SER A 143 -16.33 14.61 -5.45
C SER A 143 -16.67 13.16 -5.07
N SER A 144 -17.35 12.99 -3.93
CA SER A 144 -17.74 11.69 -3.37
C SER A 144 -18.59 10.82 -4.31
N LEU A 145 -19.22 11.43 -5.32
CA LEU A 145 -19.97 10.75 -6.37
C LEU A 145 -19.11 9.79 -7.22
N LEU A 146 -17.84 10.11 -7.47
CA LEU A 146 -16.94 9.22 -8.23
C LEU A 146 -16.58 7.96 -7.42
N LEU A 147 -16.46 8.10 -6.10
CA LEU A 147 -16.15 6.99 -5.21
C LEU A 147 -17.29 5.96 -5.18
N THR A 148 -18.53 6.44 -5.13
CA THR A 148 -19.72 5.56 -5.14
C THR A 148 -19.87 4.80 -6.47
N ALA A 149 -19.61 5.46 -7.60
CA ALA A 149 -19.64 4.82 -8.92
C ALA A 149 -18.58 3.72 -9.07
N ALA A 150 -17.36 3.97 -8.58
CA ALA A 150 -16.26 3.00 -8.64
C ALA A 150 -16.55 1.73 -7.80
N MET A 151 -17.09 1.90 -6.58
CA MET A 151 -17.44 0.77 -5.71
C MET A 151 -18.55 -0.12 -6.30
N THR A 152 -19.53 0.50 -6.96
CA THR A 152 -20.67 -0.23 -7.54
C THR A 152 -20.25 -1.04 -8.78
N GLY A 153 -19.38 -0.47 -9.63
CA GLY A 153 -18.84 -1.16 -10.80
C GLY A 153 -18.00 -2.39 -10.45
N TRP A 154 -17.17 -2.30 -9.41
CA TRP A 154 -16.29 -3.41 -8.98
C TRP A 154 -17.08 -4.61 -8.47
N GLY A 155 -18.16 -4.38 -7.72
CA GLY A 155 -19.02 -5.46 -7.20
C GLY A 155 -19.75 -6.25 -8.28
N ILE A 156 -20.20 -5.58 -9.35
CA ILE A 156 -20.90 -6.22 -10.48
C ILE A 156 -19.94 -7.09 -11.29
N TRP A 157 -18.71 -6.62 -11.52
CA TRP A 157 -17.69 -7.37 -12.24
C TRP A 157 -17.29 -8.66 -11.52
N TRP A 158 -17.10 -8.62 -10.20
CA TRP A 158 -16.71 -9.79 -9.40
C TRP A 158 -17.79 -10.89 -9.42
N ARG A 159 -19.07 -10.49 -9.35
CA ARG A 159 -20.20 -11.44 -9.46
C ARG A 159 -20.27 -12.08 -10.85
N HIS A 160 -19.96 -11.33 -11.90
CA HIS A 160 -19.95 -11.86 -13.26
C HIS A 160 -18.82 -12.87 -13.49
N GLN A 161 -17.68 -12.71 -12.83
CA GLN A 161 -16.57 -13.68 -12.88
C GLN A 161 -16.92 -15.01 -12.21
N LEU A 162 -17.58 -14.98 -11.04
CA LEU A 162 -17.98 -16.19 -10.31
C LEU A 162 -18.97 -17.03 -11.12
N ALA A 163 -19.96 -16.41 -11.77
CA ALA A 163 -20.93 -17.12 -12.61
C ALA A 163 -20.28 -17.86 -13.80
N ARG A 164 -19.17 -17.33 -14.34
CA ARG A 164 -18.43 -17.96 -15.45
C ARG A 164 -17.64 -19.19 -15.02
N GLN A 165 -17.27 -19.28 -13.74
CA GLN A 165 -16.52 -20.43 -13.21
C GLN A 165 -17.44 -21.62 -12.90
N SER A 166 -18.72 -21.37 -12.60
CA SER A 166 -19.71 -22.42 -12.28
C SER A 166 -20.35 -23.09 -13.50
N SER A 167 -20.07 -22.60 -14.72
CA SER A 167 -20.59 -23.19 -15.97
C SER A 167 -19.57 -24.05 -16.72
N ARG A 168 -18.50 -24.50 -16.05
CA ARG A 168 -17.52 -25.45 -16.58
C ARG A 168 -17.54 -26.75 -15.80
#